data_AF-A0A940KP53-F1
#
_entry.id   AF-A0A940KP53-F1
#
_cell.length_a   1.000
_cell.length_b   1.000
_cell.length_c   1.000
_cell.angle_alpha   90.00
_cell.angle_beta   90.00
_cell.angle_gamma   90.00
#
_symmetry.space_group_name_H-M   'P 1'
#
loop_
_entity.id
_entity.type
_entity.pdbx_description
1 polymer ?
#
loop_
_entity_poly.entity_id
_entity_poly.type
_entity_poly.pdbx_seq_one_letter_code
_entity_poly.pdbx_strand_id
1 'polypeptide(L)'
;TYTAYDGKTARLFIATSTDLVKWTKHGSVFKNAEGGKYINYWSKSGSVVAKKEGDKLVATKINGKYQMYWGESNIYMATSDNLIDWTPVPETDPAKYQYDSLRKYPAFKIVFGPRKGKFDSELVEPGPPALLTDAGILFLYNSKNSPSFGDKALADGTYAAGQILLDKNDPFKVVDRSENYFFKPEKDYEITGQVNNVCFIEGLVPFKNKWFLYYGTADSKIAVAVAEKK
;
A
#
# COMPACT_ATOMS: atom_id res chain seq x y z
N THR A 1 2.04 6.08 -8.33
CA THR A 1 0.60 6.37 -8.46
C THR A 1 0.25 7.48 -7.48
N TYR A 2 -0.96 8.04 -7.51
CA TYR A 2 -1.43 9.03 -6.54
C TYR A 2 -2.96 9.00 -6.44
N THR A 3 -3.54 9.63 -5.43
CA THR A 3 -5.00 9.71 -5.28
C THR A 3 -5.52 11.00 -5.89
N ALA A 4 -6.44 10.92 -6.85
CA ALA A 4 -7.24 12.05 -7.29
C ALA A 4 -8.54 12.09 -6.48
N TYR A 5 -8.88 13.26 -5.94
CA TYR A 5 -10.10 13.49 -5.16
C TYR A 5 -10.87 14.67 -5.75
N ASP A 6 -12.15 14.46 -6.03
CA ASP A 6 -13.05 15.44 -6.64
C ASP A 6 -14.03 16.08 -5.64
N GLY A 7 -13.79 15.89 -4.32
CA GLY A 7 -14.72 16.27 -3.26
C GLY A 7 -15.79 15.22 -2.95
N LYS A 8 -15.84 14.11 -3.70
CA LYS A 8 -16.80 13.01 -3.48
C LYS A 8 -16.11 11.65 -3.40
N THR A 9 -15.31 11.30 -4.41
CA THR A 9 -14.70 9.98 -4.57
C THR A 9 -13.20 10.07 -4.76
N ALA A 10 -12.45 9.35 -3.92
CA ALA A 10 -11.02 9.13 -4.09
C ALA A 10 -10.77 8.03 -5.12
N ARG A 11 -9.89 8.29 -6.09
CA ARG A 11 -9.57 7.37 -7.18
C ARG A 11 -8.06 7.28 -7.39
N LEU A 12 -7.55 6.06 -7.60
CA LEU A 12 -6.14 5.80 -7.85
C LEU A 12 -5.78 6.21 -9.28
N PHE A 13 -4.84 7.13 -9.41
CA PHE A 13 -4.40 7.75 -10.65
C PHE A 13 -2.90 7.53 -10.85
N ILE A 14 -2.43 7.80 -12.07
CA ILE A 14 -1.01 7.72 -12.41
C ILE A 14 -0.54 8.87 -13.27
N ALA A 15 0.71 9.25 -13.05
CA ALA A 15 1.46 10.20 -13.85
C ALA A 15 2.88 9.67 -14.07
N THR A 16 3.51 10.09 -15.17
CA THR A 16 4.89 9.74 -15.51
C THR A 16 5.73 10.99 -15.70
N SER A 17 7.01 10.89 -15.36
CA SER A 17 8.00 11.94 -15.57
C SER A 17 9.39 11.31 -15.72
N THR A 18 10.28 12.00 -16.43
CA THR A 18 11.71 11.65 -16.56
C THR A 18 12.62 12.59 -15.75
N ASP A 19 12.08 13.71 -15.24
CA ASP A 19 12.83 14.73 -14.49
C ASP A 19 12.26 14.99 -13.07
N LEU A 20 11.14 14.33 -12.72
CA LEU A 20 10.37 14.51 -11.49
C LEU A 20 9.75 15.90 -11.28
N VAL A 21 9.81 16.77 -12.30
CA VAL A 21 9.28 18.15 -12.28
C VAL A 21 8.11 18.29 -13.24
N LYS A 22 8.28 17.86 -14.49
CA LYS A 22 7.25 17.89 -15.52
C LYS A 22 6.55 16.54 -15.57
N TRP A 23 5.26 16.55 -15.25
CA TRP A 23 4.45 15.33 -15.13
C TRP A 23 3.37 15.26 -16.20
N THR A 24 3.27 14.12 -16.89
CA THR A 24 2.14 13.78 -17.74
C THR A 24 1.15 12.96 -16.94
N LYS A 25 -0.07 13.47 -16.73
CA LYS A 25 -1.17 12.76 -16.06
C LYS A 25 -1.86 11.83 -17.06
N HIS A 26 -2.06 10.56 -16.68
CA HIS A 26 -2.71 9.56 -17.52
C HIS A 26 -4.15 9.24 -17.10
N GLY A 27 -4.61 9.82 -15.98
CA GLY A 27 -5.93 9.58 -15.41
C GLY A 27 -5.95 8.40 -14.43
N SER A 28 -7.15 7.85 -14.20
CA SER A 28 -7.35 6.67 -13.35
C SER A 28 -6.56 5.48 -13.89
N VAL A 29 -5.89 4.75 -12.99
CA VAL A 29 -5.16 3.52 -13.36
C VAL A 29 -6.09 2.44 -13.92
N PHE A 30 -7.38 2.46 -13.55
CA PHE A 30 -8.36 1.47 -13.97
C PHE A 30 -9.27 1.94 -15.12
N LYS A 31 -8.94 3.05 -15.78
CA LYS A 31 -9.80 3.66 -16.82
C LYS A 31 -10.12 2.73 -17.99
N ASN A 32 -9.19 1.82 -18.32
CA ASN A 32 -9.29 0.92 -19.48
C ASN A 32 -9.64 -0.53 -19.08
N ALA A 33 -9.67 -0.84 -17.78
CA ALA A 33 -9.96 -2.18 -17.30
C ALA A 33 -11.44 -2.53 -17.52
N GLU A 34 -11.70 -3.68 -18.16
CA GLU A 34 -13.05 -4.17 -18.46
C GLU A 34 -13.98 -3.11 -19.08
N GLY A 35 -13.48 -2.38 -20.09
CA GLY A 35 -14.27 -1.32 -20.74
C GLY A 35 -14.58 -0.12 -19.84
N GLY A 36 -13.77 0.12 -18.81
CA GLY A 36 -13.92 1.25 -17.88
C GLY A 36 -14.84 0.97 -16.69
N LYS A 37 -15.22 -0.30 -16.45
CA LYS A 37 -16.07 -0.73 -15.32
C LYS A 37 -15.65 -0.15 -13.96
N TYR A 38 -14.34 -0.05 -13.74
CA TYR A 38 -13.77 0.30 -12.43
C TYR A 38 -13.38 1.78 -12.29
N ILE A 39 -13.61 2.62 -13.31
CA ILE A 39 -13.10 4.01 -13.32
C ILE A 39 -13.65 4.87 -12.17
N ASN A 40 -14.88 4.59 -11.75
CA ASN A 40 -15.59 5.32 -10.68
C ASN A 40 -15.53 4.61 -9.33
N TYR A 41 -14.82 3.48 -9.23
CA TYR A 41 -14.69 2.77 -7.97
C TYR A 41 -13.76 3.56 -7.05
N TRP A 42 -14.13 3.60 -5.78
CA TRP A 42 -13.25 4.14 -4.75
C TRP A 42 -11.94 3.33 -4.75
N SER A 43 -10.82 4.04 -4.89
CA SER A 43 -9.47 3.44 -4.91
C SER A 43 -8.42 4.47 -4.51
N LYS A 44 -7.38 4.02 -3.83
CA LYS A 44 -6.17 4.80 -3.50
C LYS A 44 -5.00 3.85 -3.24
N SER A 45 -3.84 4.45 -2.94
CA SER A 45 -2.69 3.80 -2.32
C SER A 45 -2.21 2.58 -3.12
N GLY A 46 -1.27 2.80 -4.04
CA GLY A 46 -0.77 1.75 -4.93
C GLY A 46 0.73 1.56 -4.80
N SER A 47 1.15 0.37 -4.34
CA SER A 47 2.54 -0.04 -4.22
C SER A 47 2.93 -0.95 -5.38
N VAL A 48 3.56 -0.36 -6.40
CA VAL A 48 4.11 -1.12 -7.54
C VAL A 48 5.25 -2.01 -7.04
N VAL A 49 5.31 -3.25 -7.52
CA VAL A 49 6.41 -4.17 -7.21
C VAL A 49 7.67 -3.76 -7.96
N ALA A 50 8.76 -3.60 -7.22
CA ALA A 50 10.06 -3.17 -7.71
C ALA A 50 11.18 -4.07 -7.18
N LYS A 51 12.29 -4.12 -7.91
CA LYS A 51 13.54 -4.77 -7.48
C LYS A 51 14.59 -3.71 -7.19
N LYS A 52 15.43 -3.96 -6.19
CA LYS A 52 16.61 -3.13 -5.91
C LYS A 52 17.71 -3.40 -6.93
N GLU A 53 18.19 -2.35 -7.57
CA GLU A 53 19.34 -2.36 -8.49
C GLU A 53 20.32 -1.26 -8.07
N GLY A 54 21.39 -1.65 -7.36
CA GLY A 54 22.26 -0.66 -6.70
C GLY A 54 21.47 0.21 -5.72
N ASP A 55 21.51 1.52 -5.91
CA ASP A 55 20.76 2.52 -5.14
C ASP A 55 19.43 2.93 -5.81
N LYS A 56 18.86 2.06 -6.64
CA LYS A 56 17.57 2.30 -7.32
C LYS A 56 16.57 1.22 -6.98
N LEU A 57 15.30 1.60 -6.97
CA LEU A 57 14.17 0.67 -7.05
C LEU A 57 13.60 0.75 -8.46
N VAL A 58 13.61 -0.37 -9.17
CA VAL A 58 13.16 -0.46 -10.57
C VAL A 58 11.92 -1.33 -10.61
N ALA A 59 10.81 -0.79 -11.12
CA ALA A 59 9.58 -1.56 -11.33
C ALA A 59 9.88 -2.79 -12.19
N THR A 60 9.46 -3.97 -11.75
CA THR A 60 9.83 -5.23 -12.40
C THR A 60 8.60 -6.06 -12.73
N LYS A 61 8.72 -6.88 -13.78
CA LYS A 61 7.70 -7.85 -14.15
C LYS A 61 7.86 -9.13 -13.33
N ILE A 62 6.74 -9.75 -12.98
CA ILE A 62 6.62 -11.10 -12.43
C ILE A 62 5.65 -11.84 -13.34
N ASN A 63 6.07 -12.98 -13.90
CA ASN A 63 5.30 -13.76 -14.88
C ASN A 63 4.84 -12.91 -16.08
N GLY A 64 5.72 -12.03 -16.59
CA GLY A 64 5.48 -11.22 -17.79
C GLY A 64 4.66 -9.93 -17.59
N LYS A 65 4.10 -9.68 -16.40
CA LYS A 65 3.31 -8.49 -16.07
C LYS A 65 3.94 -7.70 -14.93
N TYR A 66 3.77 -6.38 -14.94
CA TYR A 66 3.95 -5.57 -13.74
C TYR A 66 2.83 -5.85 -12.75
N GLN A 67 3.14 -5.75 -11.46
CA GLN A 67 2.18 -5.98 -10.37
C GLN A 67 2.16 -4.78 -9.43
N MET A 68 0.99 -4.51 -8.85
CA MET A 68 0.78 -3.47 -7.86
C MET A 68 -0.19 -3.98 -6.80
N TYR A 69 0.20 -3.86 -5.53
CA TYR A 69 -0.72 -4.00 -4.42
C TYR A 69 -1.42 -2.67 -4.18
N TRP A 70 -2.73 -2.70 -3.97
CA TRP A 70 -3.52 -1.48 -3.79
C TRP A 70 -4.68 -1.69 -2.81
N GLY A 71 -5.20 -0.63 -2.20
CA GLY A 71 -6.36 -0.72 -1.29
C GLY A 71 -6.24 0.10 0.00
N GLU A 72 -7.16 -0.09 0.94
CA GLU A 72 -7.17 0.55 2.28
C GLU A 72 -8.03 -0.26 3.27
N SER A 73 -9.19 -0.77 2.83
CA SER A 73 -10.03 -1.71 3.60
C SER A 73 -9.45 -3.11 3.64
N ASN A 74 -8.97 -3.57 2.49
CA ASN A 74 -8.22 -4.80 2.28
C ASN A 74 -7.10 -4.48 1.30
N ILE A 75 -6.11 -5.38 1.23
CA ILE A 75 -5.10 -5.33 0.19
C ILE A 75 -5.55 -6.20 -0.99
N TYR A 76 -5.63 -5.55 -2.13
CA TYR A 76 -5.95 -6.12 -3.43
C TYR A 76 -4.70 -6.08 -4.33
N MET A 77 -4.81 -6.68 -5.52
CA MET A 77 -3.75 -6.65 -6.53
C MET A 77 -4.30 -6.16 -7.87
N ALA A 78 -3.43 -5.52 -8.66
CA ALA A 78 -3.66 -5.21 -10.06
C ALA A 78 -2.42 -5.55 -10.89
N THR A 79 -2.62 -5.84 -12.18
CA THR A 79 -1.54 -6.13 -13.13
C THR A 79 -1.52 -5.14 -14.29
N SER A 80 -0.35 -4.91 -14.88
CA SER A 80 -0.19 -4.02 -16.04
C SER A 80 0.89 -4.52 -17.00
N ASP A 81 0.75 -4.17 -18.29
CA ASP A 81 1.79 -4.35 -19.30
C ASP A 81 2.74 -3.16 -19.44
N ASN A 82 2.24 -1.96 -19.14
CA ASN A 82 2.86 -0.68 -19.52
C ASN A 82 3.02 0.29 -18.34
N LEU A 83 2.71 -0.14 -17.11
CA LEU A 83 2.69 0.65 -15.88
C LEU A 83 1.66 1.79 -15.84
N ILE A 84 0.86 2.00 -16.89
CA ILE A 84 -0.13 3.09 -16.97
C ILE A 84 -1.55 2.54 -16.83
N ASP A 85 -1.87 1.51 -17.61
CA ASP A 85 -3.17 0.86 -17.62
C ASP A 85 -3.09 -0.39 -16.74
N TRP A 86 -3.85 -0.37 -15.66
CA TRP A 86 -3.88 -1.44 -14.67
C TRP A 86 -5.23 -2.15 -14.72
N THR A 87 -5.20 -3.46 -14.57
CA THR A 87 -6.39 -4.30 -14.43
C THR A 87 -6.42 -4.86 -13.02
N PRO A 88 -7.40 -4.50 -12.18
CA PRO A 88 -7.54 -5.08 -10.85
C PRO A 88 -7.96 -6.54 -10.98
N VAL A 89 -7.56 -7.40 -10.04
CA VAL A 89 -7.84 -8.84 -10.10
C VAL A 89 -9.15 -9.14 -9.36
N PRO A 90 -10.26 -9.50 -10.04
CA PRO A 90 -11.52 -9.82 -9.38
C PRO A 90 -11.43 -11.14 -8.60
N GLU A 91 -12.29 -11.31 -7.60
CA GLU A 91 -12.53 -12.63 -7.00
C GLU A 91 -13.50 -13.40 -7.90
N THR A 92 -13.07 -14.57 -8.37
CA THR A 92 -13.84 -15.42 -9.30
C THR A 92 -14.37 -16.69 -8.62
N ASP A 93 -13.88 -17.02 -7.43
CA ASP A 93 -14.37 -18.13 -6.62
C ASP A 93 -15.59 -17.67 -5.81
N PRO A 94 -16.82 -18.17 -6.10
CA PRO A 94 -18.03 -17.75 -5.39
C PRO A 94 -17.97 -18.03 -3.88
N ALA A 95 -17.18 -19.03 -3.44
CA ALA A 95 -17.02 -19.34 -2.02
C ALA A 95 -16.14 -18.33 -1.28
N LYS A 96 -15.33 -17.55 -2.01
CA LYS A 96 -14.46 -16.50 -1.45
C LYS A 96 -14.99 -15.09 -1.69
N TYR A 97 -16.09 -14.97 -2.43
CA TYR A 97 -16.74 -13.71 -2.71
C TYR A 97 -17.09 -12.99 -1.40
N GLN A 98 -16.72 -11.72 -1.33
CA GLN A 98 -17.02 -10.84 -0.20
C GLN A 98 -17.52 -9.49 -0.70
N TYR A 99 -18.31 -8.82 0.11
CA TYR A 99 -18.71 -7.44 -0.13
C TYR A 99 -17.89 -6.51 0.76
N ASP A 100 -17.20 -5.55 0.18
CA ASP A 100 -16.47 -4.54 0.93
C ASP A 100 -17.45 -3.48 1.43
N SER A 101 -17.98 -3.67 2.64
CA SER A 101 -18.97 -2.76 3.23
C SER A 101 -18.46 -1.34 3.41
N LEU A 102 -17.14 -1.13 3.56
CA LEU A 102 -16.56 0.21 3.67
C LEU A 102 -16.59 0.92 2.31
N ARG A 103 -16.36 0.19 1.22
CA ARG A 103 -16.32 0.74 -0.15
C ARG A 103 -17.60 0.63 -0.94
N LYS A 104 -18.55 -0.18 -0.45
CA LYS A 104 -19.86 -0.42 -1.04
C LYS A 104 -19.78 -1.03 -2.45
N TYR A 105 -18.86 -1.99 -2.64
CA TYR A 105 -18.76 -2.77 -3.86
C TYR A 105 -18.30 -4.21 -3.58
N PRO A 106 -18.46 -5.14 -4.55
CA PRO A 106 -17.84 -6.46 -4.46
C PRO A 106 -16.34 -6.34 -4.24
N ALA A 107 -15.81 -6.99 -3.21
CA ALA A 107 -14.38 -7.02 -2.96
C ALA A 107 -13.66 -7.68 -4.15
N PHE A 108 -12.50 -7.15 -4.49
CA PHE A 108 -11.57 -7.82 -5.40
C PHE A 108 -10.96 -9.03 -4.69
N LYS A 109 -10.14 -9.82 -5.40
CA LYS A 109 -9.42 -10.92 -4.78
C LYS A 109 -8.51 -10.38 -3.67
N ILE A 110 -8.84 -10.73 -2.42
CA ILE A 110 -8.15 -10.24 -1.22
C ILE A 110 -6.81 -10.98 -1.08
N VAL A 111 -5.72 -10.22 -0.98
CA VAL A 111 -4.40 -10.74 -0.61
C VAL A 111 -4.35 -10.93 0.90
N PHE A 112 -4.72 -9.89 1.65
CA PHE A 112 -4.95 -9.95 3.09
C PHE A 112 -5.83 -8.79 3.56
N GLY A 113 -6.43 -8.95 4.75
CA GLY A 113 -7.27 -7.94 5.38
C GLY A 113 -6.86 -7.62 6.83
N PRO A 114 -7.64 -6.76 7.52
CA PRO A 114 -7.44 -6.43 8.92
C PRO A 114 -7.64 -7.63 9.85
N ARG A 115 -7.02 -7.59 11.04
CA ARG A 115 -7.09 -8.66 12.06
C ARG A 115 -7.59 -8.12 13.39
N LYS A 116 -8.72 -8.65 13.89
CA LYS A 116 -9.22 -8.30 15.24
C LYS A 116 -8.16 -8.67 16.30
N GLY A 117 -7.99 -7.80 17.29
CA GLY A 117 -7.03 -7.94 18.38
C GLY A 117 -5.58 -7.61 18.04
N LYS A 118 -5.32 -7.11 16.82
CA LYS A 118 -3.97 -6.72 16.36
C LYS A 118 -3.91 -5.23 16.04
N PHE A 119 -2.70 -4.71 15.86
CA PHE A 119 -2.45 -3.32 15.49
C PHE A 119 -3.10 -2.95 14.14
N ASP A 120 -3.20 -3.92 13.25
CA ASP A 120 -3.78 -3.80 11.92
C ASP A 120 -5.24 -4.27 11.86
N SER A 121 -6.04 -3.73 12.78
CA SER A 121 -7.40 -4.21 13.06
C SER A 121 -8.52 -3.48 12.33
N GLU A 122 -8.34 -2.20 11.99
CA GLU A 122 -9.38 -1.41 11.31
C GLU A 122 -9.11 -1.28 9.81
N LEU A 123 -7.88 -0.92 9.43
CA LEU A 123 -7.45 -0.73 8.04
C LEU A 123 -6.10 -1.38 7.78
N VAL A 124 -5.89 -1.77 6.53
CA VAL A 124 -4.59 -2.18 5.97
C VAL A 124 -4.39 -1.45 4.65
N GLU A 125 -3.33 -0.65 4.56
CA GLU A 125 -3.14 0.28 3.46
C GLU A 125 -1.70 0.20 2.92
N PRO A 126 -1.51 0.15 1.59
CA PRO A 126 -0.18 0.12 0.99
C PRO A 126 0.67 1.33 1.40
N GLY A 127 1.94 1.08 1.69
CA GLY A 127 2.93 2.11 1.93
C GLY A 127 3.83 2.32 0.71
N PRO A 128 5.18 2.21 0.84
CA PRO A 128 6.10 2.38 -0.29
C PRO A 128 5.95 1.27 -1.35
N PRO A 129 6.67 1.38 -2.50
CA PRO A 129 6.77 0.28 -3.47
C PRO A 129 7.14 -1.05 -2.81
N ALA A 130 6.47 -2.13 -3.23
CA ALA A 130 6.76 -3.47 -2.72
C ALA A 130 8.08 -3.98 -3.30
N LEU A 131 8.86 -4.74 -2.52
CA LEU A 131 10.20 -5.15 -2.90
C LEU A 131 10.24 -6.64 -3.26
N LEU A 132 10.56 -6.94 -4.52
CA LEU A 132 10.91 -8.30 -4.93
C LEU A 132 12.31 -8.65 -4.41
N THR A 133 12.38 -9.70 -3.59
CA THR A 133 13.61 -10.25 -3.00
C THR A 133 13.73 -11.75 -3.30
N ASP A 134 14.85 -12.35 -2.91
CA ASP A 134 15.04 -13.80 -3.08
C ASP A 134 14.07 -14.61 -2.21
N ALA A 135 13.70 -14.08 -1.04
CA ALA A 135 12.76 -14.71 -0.10
C ALA A 135 11.29 -14.57 -0.51
N GLY A 136 10.96 -13.62 -1.39
CA GLY A 136 9.58 -13.30 -1.76
C GLY A 136 9.39 -11.81 -2.03
N ILE A 137 8.14 -11.38 -2.13
CA ILE A 137 7.78 -9.97 -2.25
C ILE A 137 7.54 -9.40 -0.86
N LEU A 138 8.45 -8.57 -0.40
CA LEU A 138 8.34 -7.84 0.86
C LEU A 138 7.44 -6.62 0.66
N PHE A 139 6.32 -6.58 1.36
CA PHE A 139 5.35 -5.49 1.30
C PHE A 139 5.23 -4.82 2.66
N LEU A 140 5.58 -3.53 2.69
CA LEU A 140 5.47 -2.68 3.88
C LEU A 140 4.13 -1.94 3.77
N TYR A 141 3.34 -1.98 4.83
CA TYR A 141 1.99 -1.43 4.84
C TYR A 141 1.73 -0.59 6.08
N ASN A 142 0.85 0.38 5.93
CA ASN A 142 0.25 1.15 7.01
C ASN A 142 -0.99 0.45 7.51
N SER A 143 -1.33 0.67 8.78
CA SER A 143 -2.52 0.08 9.35
C SER A 143 -3.13 0.98 10.41
N LYS A 144 -4.44 0.91 10.60
CA LYS A 144 -5.15 1.68 11.63
C LYS A 144 -5.61 0.77 12.75
N ASN A 145 -5.28 1.13 13.98
CA ASN A 145 -5.69 0.40 15.17
C ASN A 145 -7.14 0.74 15.55
N SER A 146 -8.00 -0.28 15.62
CA SER A 146 -9.39 -0.12 16.01
C SER A 146 -9.52 0.26 17.49
N PRO A 147 -10.29 1.30 17.83
CA PRO A 147 -10.60 1.63 19.23
C PRO A 147 -11.29 0.47 19.98
N SER A 148 -12.21 -0.21 19.29
CA SER A 148 -13.08 -1.21 19.90
C SER A 148 -12.41 -2.58 20.03
N PHE A 149 -11.67 -3.01 19.00
CA PHE A 149 -11.16 -4.38 18.89
C PHE A 149 -9.73 -4.45 18.39
N GLY A 150 -8.94 -3.40 18.55
CA GLY A 150 -7.52 -3.36 18.20
C GLY A 150 -6.60 -3.81 19.33
N ASP A 151 -5.30 -3.63 19.08
CA ASP A 151 -4.25 -3.85 20.06
C ASP A 151 -4.33 -2.76 21.15
N LYS A 152 -4.47 -3.19 22.40
CA LYS A 152 -4.60 -2.30 23.57
C LYS A 152 -3.26 -1.67 24.01
N ALA A 153 -2.14 -2.12 23.45
CA ALA A 153 -0.84 -1.48 23.65
C ALA A 153 -0.65 -0.22 22.78
N LEU A 154 -1.54 0.02 21.82
CA LEU A 154 -1.56 1.23 20.99
C LEU A 154 -2.73 2.12 21.38
N ALA A 155 -2.55 3.44 21.25
CA ALA A 155 -3.65 4.37 21.36
C ALA A 155 -4.70 4.10 20.27
N ASP A 156 -5.95 4.42 20.56
CA ASP A 156 -7.07 4.27 19.63
C ASP A 156 -6.82 5.08 18.34
N GLY A 157 -7.09 4.46 17.19
CA GLY A 157 -6.90 5.11 15.88
C GLY A 157 -5.45 5.28 15.43
N THR A 158 -4.47 4.76 16.18
CA THR A 158 -3.05 4.85 15.82
C THR A 158 -2.80 4.26 14.44
N TYR A 159 -2.05 4.98 13.60
CA TYR A 159 -1.46 4.43 12.39
C TYR A 159 -0.05 3.92 12.66
N ALA A 160 0.14 2.60 12.56
CA ALA A 160 1.41 1.92 12.73
C ALA A 160 1.70 1.04 11.50
N ALA A 161 2.99 0.82 11.22
CA ALA A 161 3.42 0.08 10.04
C ALA A 161 3.74 -1.39 10.34
N GLY A 162 3.29 -2.26 9.44
CA GLY A 162 3.58 -3.69 9.43
C GLY A 162 4.36 -4.11 8.19
N GLN A 163 4.78 -5.37 8.17
CA GLN A 163 5.43 -6.00 7.03
C GLN A 163 4.79 -7.36 6.74
N ILE A 164 4.68 -7.70 5.47
CA ILE A 164 4.21 -9.02 5.04
C ILE A 164 5.12 -9.53 3.92
N LEU A 165 5.37 -10.83 3.94
CA LEU A 165 6.11 -11.53 2.91
C LEU A 165 5.12 -12.34 2.06
N LEU A 166 5.11 -12.09 0.76
CA LEU A 166 4.27 -12.77 -0.22
C LEU A 166 5.13 -13.67 -1.11
N ASP A 167 4.57 -14.79 -1.55
CA ASP A 167 5.27 -15.73 -2.44
C ASP A 167 5.52 -15.07 -3.80
N LYS A 168 6.75 -15.15 -4.32
CA LYS A 168 7.11 -14.53 -5.61
C LYS A 168 6.53 -15.28 -6.81
N ASN A 169 6.14 -16.55 -6.64
CA ASN A 169 5.55 -17.37 -7.69
C ASN A 169 4.01 -17.30 -7.66
N ASP A 170 3.44 -17.11 -6.47
CA ASP A 170 2.02 -16.83 -6.26
C ASP A 170 1.83 -15.55 -5.43
N PRO A 171 1.68 -14.37 -6.07
CA PRO A 171 1.66 -13.07 -5.38
C PRO A 171 0.44 -12.84 -4.49
N PHE A 172 -0.52 -13.77 -4.45
CA PHE A 172 -1.65 -13.76 -3.50
C PHE A 172 -1.37 -14.57 -2.23
N LYS A 173 -0.33 -15.40 -2.22
CA LYS A 173 -0.03 -16.29 -1.11
C LYS A 173 0.82 -15.57 -0.07
N VAL A 174 0.25 -15.40 1.13
CA VAL A 174 0.99 -14.94 2.31
C VAL A 174 1.92 -16.04 2.78
N VAL A 175 3.21 -15.74 2.84
CA VAL A 175 4.25 -16.62 3.40
C VAL A 175 4.39 -16.35 4.89
N ASP A 176 4.49 -15.08 5.26
CA ASP A 176 4.61 -14.65 6.64
C ASP A 176 4.07 -13.21 6.79
N ARG A 177 3.61 -12.85 7.99
CA ARG A 177 3.10 -11.51 8.32
C ARG A 177 3.54 -11.14 9.72
N SER A 178 4.05 -9.92 9.88
CA SER A 178 4.47 -9.43 11.19
C SER A 178 3.32 -9.47 12.20
N GLU A 179 3.54 -10.12 13.34
CA GLU A 179 2.54 -10.20 14.42
C GLU A 179 2.37 -8.87 15.16
N ASN A 180 3.40 -8.03 15.14
CA ASN A 180 3.41 -6.69 15.72
C ASN A 180 3.86 -5.66 14.68
N TYR A 181 3.66 -4.39 14.97
CA TYR A 181 4.20 -3.28 14.18
C TYR A 181 5.72 -3.19 14.33
N PHE A 182 6.40 -2.72 13.29
CA PHE A 182 7.85 -2.42 13.34
C PHE A 182 8.12 -0.91 13.44
N PHE A 183 7.10 -0.08 13.20
CA PHE A 183 7.19 1.37 13.20
C PHE A 183 5.88 1.96 13.71
N LYS A 184 5.94 2.89 14.67
CA LYS A 184 4.77 3.55 15.29
C LYS A 184 5.12 4.98 15.71
N PRO A 185 4.12 5.82 16.06
CA PRO A 185 4.36 7.12 16.67
C PRO A 185 5.08 7.00 18.02
N GLU A 186 6.12 7.82 18.18
CA GLU A 186 6.90 7.93 19.43
C GLU A 186 7.30 9.37 19.74
N LYS A 187 7.43 10.22 18.72
CA LYS A 187 7.80 11.63 18.87
C LYS A 187 6.55 12.50 18.91
N ASP A 188 6.64 13.65 19.58
CA ASP A 188 5.51 14.59 19.71
C ASP A 188 4.90 14.98 18.36
N TYR A 189 5.74 15.16 17.33
CA TYR A 189 5.31 15.49 15.97
C TYR A 189 4.63 14.34 15.20
N GLU A 190 4.71 13.11 15.72
CA GLU A 190 4.03 11.91 15.21
C GLU A 190 2.73 11.65 16.01
N ILE A 191 2.68 12.12 17.26
CA ILE A 191 1.55 11.93 18.17
C ILE A 191 0.49 13.02 17.98
N THR A 192 0.88 14.27 17.76
CA THR A 192 -0.06 15.40 17.69
C THR A 192 0.01 16.13 16.34
N GLY A 193 -1.14 16.33 15.72
CA GLY A 193 -1.28 17.02 14.43
C GLY A 193 -2.73 17.12 13.97
N GLN A 194 -2.96 17.12 12.66
CA GLN A 194 -4.30 17.11 12.08
C GLN A 194 -5.05 15.81 12.43
N VAL A 195 -4.34 14.69 12.40
CA VAL A 195 -4.80 13.40 12.92
C VAL A 195 -3.75 12.90 13.90
N ASN A 196 -4.15 12.64 15.14
CA ASN A 196 -3.21 12.21 16.17
C ASN A 196 -2.73 10.77 15.95
N ASN A 197 -1.54 10.45 16.47
CA ASN A 197 -0.93 9.13 16.48
C ASN A 197 -0.76 8.53 15.07
N VAL A 198 -0.09 9.24 14.16
CA VAL A 198 0.13 8.77 12.78
C VAL A 198 1.61 8.73 12.45
N CYS A 199 2.10 7.53 12.09
CA CYS A 199 3.28 7.35 11.26
C CYS A 199 2.85 6.62 9.99
N PHE A 200 2.77 7.35 8.87
CA PHE A 200 2.29 6.82 7.59
C PHE A 200 3.44 6.68 6.60
N ILE A 201 3.97 5.47 6.43
CA ILE A 201 5.12 5.18 5.57
C ILE A 201 4.74 5.19 4.09
N GLU A 202 5.49 5.89 3.25
CA GLU A 202 5.11 6.04 1.83
C GLU A 202 6.30 6.14 0.87
N GLY A 203 7.50 6.52 1.36
CA GLY A 203 8.72 6.53 0.57
C GLY A 203 9.76 5.57 1.11
N LEU A 204 10.38 4.75 0.25
CA LEU A 204 11.51 3.90 0.61
C LEU A 204 12.60 4.03 -0.45
N VAL A 205 13.80 4.44 -0.04
CA VAL A 205 14.93 4.69 -0.94
C VAL A 205 16.17 3.96 -0.45
N PRO A 206 16.75 3.05 -1.24
CA PRO A 206 18.10 2.58 -1.02
C PRO A 206 19.09 3.65 -1.47
N PHE A 207 19.96 4.12 -0.59
CA PHE A 207 20.94 5.14 -0.93
C PHE A 207 22.19 5.00 -0.06
N LYS A 208 23.37 5.01 -0.69
CA LYS A 208 24.66 4.93 0.03
C LYS A 208 24.72 3.78 1.04
N ASN A 209 24.28 2.59 0.62
CA ASN A 209 24.21 1.37 1.45
C ASN A 209 23.29 1.45 2.68
N LYS A 210 22.32 2.37 2.70
CA LYS A 210 21.28 2.46 3.74
C LYS A 210 19.90 2.44 3.13
N TRP A 211 18.90 2.18 3.97
CA TRP A 211 17.49 2.37 3.64
C TRP A 211 16.96 3.62 4.31
N PHE A 212 16.42 4.53 3.51
CA PHE A 212 15.72 5.74 3.97
C PHE A 212 14.22 5.52 3.84
N LEU A 213 13.51 5.49 4.96
CA LEU A 213 12.06 5.37 5.03
C LEU A 213 11.47 6.75 5.33
N TYR A 214 10.79 7.33 4.34
CA TYR A 214 10.09 8.61 4.45
C TYR A 214 8.62 8.37 4.78
N TYR A 215 8.12 9.14 5.74
CA TYR A 215 6.78 8.95 6.27
C TYR A 215 6.12 10.26 6.69
N GLY A 216 4.79 10.30 6.58
CA GLY A 216 3.96 11.36 7.13
C GLY A 216 3.78 11.21 8.63
N THR A 217 3.70 12.34 9.35
CA THR A 217 3.59 12.37 10.81
C THR A 217 2.37 13.18 11.22
N ALA A 218 1.47 12.56 11.98
CA ALA A 218 0.23 13.17 12.47
C ALA A 218 -0.59 13.96 11.41
N ASP A 219 -0.58 13.51 10.15
CA ASP A 219 -1.13 14.22 8.98
C ASP A 219 -0.67 15.69 8.88
N SER A 220 0.60 15.98 9.20
CA SER A 220 1.07 17.37 9.34
C SER A 220 2.51 17.63 8.93
N LYS A 221 3.41 16.65 9.04
CA LYS A 221 4.82 16.81 8.63
C LYS A 221 5.35 15.57 7.92
N ILE A 222 6.57 15.69 7.40
CA ILE A 222 7.34 14.58 6.83
C ILE A 222 8.56 14.34 7.71
N ALA A 223 8.87 13.08 7.98
CA ALA A 223 10.06 12.66 8.68
C ALA A 223 10.77 11.52 7.93
N VAL A 224 11.98 11.17 8.38
CA VAL A 224 12.79 10.10 7.81
C VAL A 224 13.41 9.25 8.90
N ALA A 225 13.31 7.93 8.74
CA ALA A 225 14.04 6.95 9.53
C ALA A 225 15.08 6.25 8.64
N VAL A 226 16.23 5.89 9.22
CA VAL A 226 17.34 5.27 8.48
C VAL A 226 17.67 3.92 9.10
N ALA A 227 17.71 2.88 8.27
CA ALA A 227 18.22 1.57 8.65
C ALA A 227 19.54 1.30 7.93
N GLU A 228 20.54 0.87 8.70
CA GLU A 228 21.79 0.34 8.14
C GLU A 228 21.53 -1.00 7.45
N LYS A 229 22.25 -1.28 6.36
CA LYS A 229 22.21 -2.60 5.73
C LYS A 229 22.96 -3.58 6.65
N LYS A 230 22.25 -4.59 7.17
CA LYS A 230 22.89 -5.78 7.76
C LYS A 230 23.36 -6.72 6.66
#